data_AF-A0A6V7LUD9-F1
#
_entry.id   AF-A0A6V7LUD9-F1
#
_cell.length_a   1.000
_cell.length_b   1.000
_cell.length_c   1.000
_cell.angle_alpha   90.00
_cell.angle_beta   90.00
_cell.angle_gamma   90.00
#
_symmetry.space_group_name_H-M   'P 1'
#
loop_
_entity.id
_entity.type
_entity.pdbx_description
1 polymer ?
#
loop_
_entity_poly.entity_id
_entity_poly.type
_entity_poly.pdbx_seq_one_letter_code
_entity_poly.pdbx_strand_id
1 'polypeptide(L)' 'YQSRNFKIYLGITDITARDGPHVLSRRIKSWNIHDDFNSFTLDNDIAIIELDSPVPVDGYLKTACLPEN' A
#
# COMPACT_ATOMS: atom_id res chain seq x y z
N TYR A 1 13.09 -9.74 -4.96
CA TYR A 1 12.84 -8.79 -3.86
C TYR A 1 12.87 -9.54 -2.53
N GLN A 2 14.05 -9.76 -1.94
CA GLN A 2 14.20 -10.51 -0.69
C GLN A 2 13.95 -9.63 0.55
N SER A 3 13.17 -10.17 1.50
CA SER A 3 13.08 -9.88 2.95
C SER A 3 13.51 -8.48 3.44
N ARG A 4 12.95 -7.41 2.89
CA ARG A 4 12.83 -6.15 3.63
C ARG A 4 11.52 -6.24 4.43
N ASN A 5 11.61 -6.06 5.75
CA ASN A 5 10.42 -5.94 6.60
C ASN A 5 9.77 -4.57 6.35
N PHE A 6 8.95 -4.51 5.31
CA PHE A 6 8.15 -3.34 5.03
C PHE A 6 6.92 -3.31 5.94
N LYS A 7 6.60 -2.11 6.42
CA LYS A 7 5.38 -1.83 7.17
C LYS A 7 4.68 -0.67 6.48
N ILE A 8 3.42 -0.89 6.14
CA ILE A 8 2.55 0.12 5.54
C ILE A 8 1.82 0.82 6.67
N TYR A 9 1.81 2.16 6.64
CA TYR A 9 1.04 2.99 7.57
C TYR A 9 -0.08 3.66 6.79
N LEU A 10 -1.31 3.56 7.29
CA LEU A 10 -2.51 4.17 6.73
C LEU A 10 -3.09 5.17 7.72
N GLY A 11 -3.74 6.22 7.21
CA GLY A 11 -4.40 7.23 8.06
C GLY A 11 -3.45 8.17 8.79
N ILE A 12 -2.18 8.21 8.38
CA ILE A 12 -1.15 9.06 8.98
C ILE A 12 -1.27 10.50 8.50
N THR A 13 -1.29 11.46 9.43
CA THR A 13 -1.31 12.90 9.15
C THR A 13 -0.03 13.61 9.60
N ASP A 14 0.63 13.07 10.63
CA ASP A 14 1.97 13.47 11.08
C ASP A 14 2.91 12.25 11.00
N ILE A 15 3.91 12.32 10.11
CA ILE A 15 4.84 11.21 9.86
C ILE A 15 5.75 10.90 11.06
N THR A 16 5.88 11.84 12.00
CA THR A 16 6.65 11.67 13.23
C THR A 16 5.84 10.94 14.32
N ALA A 17 4.51 11.01 14.27
CA ALA A 17 3.58 10.40 15.23
C ALA A 17 2.89 9.15 14.66
N ARG A 18 3.65 8.06 14.51
CA ARG A 18 3.18 6.79 13.89
C ARG A 18 2.24 5.95 14.77
N ASP A 19 1.99 6.39 15.99
CA ASP A 19 1.11 5.81 17.00
C ASP A 19 -0.15 6.67 17.24
N GLY A 20 -0.42 7.64 16.35
CA GLY A 20 -1.62 8.46 16.41
C GLY A 20 -2.93 7.65 16.39
N PRO A 21 -4.03 8.22 16.89
CA PRO A 21 -5.28 7.50 17.18
C PRO A 21 -5.96 6.85 15.96
N HIS A 22 -5.64 7.32 14.75
CA HIS A 22 -6.21 6.82 13.49
C HIS A 22 -5.16 6.14 12.60
N VAL A 23 -3.94 5.97 13.10
CA VAL A 23 -2.85 5.34 12.35
C VAL A 23 -2.95 3.83 12.48
N LEU A 24 -3.14 3.15 11.34
CA LEU A 24 -3.04 1.70 11.28
C LEU A 24 -1.74 1.28 10.62
N SER A 25 -1.14 0.20 11.10
CA SER A 25 -0.01 -0.43 10.42
C SER A 25 -0.33 -1.85 9.97
N ARG A 26 0.21 -2.23 8.81
CA ARG A 26 0.07 -3.57 8.21
C ARG A 26 1.41 -4.06 7.70
N ARG A 27 1.60 -5.38 7.73
CA ARG A 27 2.70 -6.01 6.99
C ARG A 27 2.20 -6.37 5.60
N ILE A 28 3.16 -6.69 4.75
CA ILE A 28 2.88 -7.10 3.39
C ILE A 28 2.77 -8.62 3.35
N LYS A 29 1.67 -9.11 2.80
CA LYS A 29 1.46 -10.52 2.50
C LYS A 29 2.14 -10.89 1.18
N SER A 30 1.92 -10.10 0.13
CA SER A 30 2.47 -10.39 -1.20
C SER A 30 2.74 -9.10 -2.00
N TRP A 31 3.67 -9.22 -2.96
CA TRP A 31 4.00 -8.21 -3.94
C TRP A 31 3.70 -8.77 -5.32
N ASN A 32 2.78 -8.16 -6.06
CA ASN A 32 2.41 -8.59 -7.40
C ASN A 32 2.79 -7.47 -8.37
N ILE A 33 3.95 -7.60 -9.00
CA ILE A 33 4.44 -6.65 -10.00
C ILE A 33 3.74 -6.98 -11.32
N HIS A 34 3.43 -5.96 -12.14
CA HIS A 34 2.87 -6.18 -13.46
C HIS A 34 3.79 -7.10 -14.29
N ASP A 35 3.22 -8.13 -14.92
CA ASP A 35 3.99 -9.17 -15.63
C ASP A 35 4.84 -8.57 -16.77
N ASP A 36 4.31 -7.54 -17.44
CA ASP A 36 4.99 -6.81 -18.52
C ASP A 36 5.76 -5.55 -18.06
N PHE A 37 6.08 -5.43 -16.76
CA PHE A 37 6.92 -4.32 -16.29
C PHE A 37 8.30 -4.36 -16.95
N ASN A 38 8.72 -3.25 -17.55
CA ASN A 38 10.04 -3.12 -18.15
C ASN A 38 10.89 -2.09 -17.40
N SER A 39 11.91 -2.56 -16.68
CA SER A 39 12.76 -1.68 -15.86
C SER A 39 13.67 -0.73 -16.66
N PHE A 40 13.83 -0.93 -17.98
CA PHE A 40 14.64 -0.05 -18.82
C PHE A 40 13.82 1.12 -19.40
N THR A 41 12.58 0.85 -19.80
CA THR A 41 11.68 1.86 -20.40
C THR A 41 10.72 2.48 -19.39
N LEU A 42 10.51 1.81 -18.24
CA LEU A 42 9.46 2.09 -17.24
C LEU A 42 8.04 1.86 -17.75
N ASP A 43 7.89 1.09 -18.83
CA ASP A 43 6.57 0.64 -19.28
C ASP A 43 5.93 -0.26 -18.21
N ASN A 44 4.64 -0.06 -17.98
CA ASN A 44 3.83 -0.78 -16.99
C ASN A 44 4.40 -0.71 -15.57
N ASP A 45 4.91 0.45 -15.15
CA ASP A 45 5.37 0.71 -13.77
C ASP A 45 4.20 0.76 -12.78
N ILE A 46 3.64 -0.41 -12.48
CA ILE A 46 2.53 -0.62 -11.55
C ILE A 46 2.68 -1.97 -10.83
N ALA A 47 2.24 -2.01 -9.58
CA ALA A 47 2.21 -3.23 -8.78
C ALA A 47 1.04 -3.18 -7.78
N ILE A 48 0.57 -4.36 -7.37
CA ILE A 48 -0.42 -4.54 -6.31
C ILE A 48 0.28 -5.09 -5.07
N ILE A 49 0.08 -4.43 -3.93
CA ILE A 49 0.52 -4.91 -2.63
C ILE A 49 -0.69 -5.45 -1.86
N GLU A 50 -0.63 -6.72 -1.47
CA GLU A 50 -1.63 -7.33 -0.62
C GLU A 50 -1.21 -7.18 0.86
N LEU A 51 -2.11 -6.66 1.69
CA LEU A 51 -1.87 -6.49 3.13
C LEU A 51 -2.03 -7.83 3.87
N ASP A 52 -1.32 -7.99 4.99
CA ASP A 52 -1.38 -9.19 5.85
C ASP A 52 -2.74 -9.39 6.53
N SER A 53 -3.53 -8.33 6.67
CA SER A 53 -4.88 -8.36 7.19
C SER A 53 -5.70 -7.17 6.67
N PRO A 54 -7.04 -7.30 6.59
CA PRO A 54 -7.91 -6.22 6.13
C PRO A 54 -7.80 -5.00 7.04
N VAL A 55 -8.15 -3.83 6.48
CA VAL A 55 -8.29 -2.57 7.21
C VAL A 55 -9.76 -2.15 7.23
N PRO A 56 -10.27 -1.57 8.32
CA PRO A 56 -11.60 -0.99 8.33
C PRO A 56 -11.64 0.21 7.38
N VAL A 57 -12.66 0.28 6.54
CA VAL A 57 -12.99 1.47 5.77
C VAL A 57 -13.99 2.27 6.60
N ASP A 58 -13.62 3.48 6.98
CA ASP A 58 -14.36 4.32 7.92
C ASP A 58 -14.21 5.82 7.62
N GLY A 59 -14.47 6.68 8.61
CA GLY A 59 -14.33 8.14 8.45
C GLY A 59 -12.89 8.60 8.19
N TYR A 60 -11.88 7.81 8.59
CA TYR A 60 -10.45 8.15 8.56
C TYR A 60 -9.70 7.40 7.45
N LEU A 61 -10.12 6.17 7.14
CA LEU A 61 -9.55 5.34 6.09
C LEU A 61 -10.57 5.12 4.98
N LYS A 62 -10.23 5.61 3.79
CA LYS A 62 -11.07 5.49 2.58
C LYS A 62 -10.25 5.03 1.40
N THR A 63 -10.89 4.33 0.48
CA THR A 63 -10.31 3.94 -0.79
C THR A 63 -10.45 5.07 -1.82
N ALA A 64 -9.49 5.17 -2.73
CA ALA A 64 -9.62 6.00 -3.92
C ALA A 64 -10.42 5.24 -4.99
N CYS A 65 -11.15 5.96 -5.84
CA CYS A 65 -11.80 5.38 -7.01
C CYS A 65 -10.76 5.12 -8.11
N LEU A 66 -11.00 4.07 -8.89
CA LEU A 66 -10.32 3.85 -10.17
C LEU A 66 -11.18 4.44 -11.29
N PRO A 67 -10.59 4.90 -12.40
CA PRO A 67 -11.36 5.35 -13.56
C PRO A 67 -12.22 4.22 -14.11
N GLU A 68 -13.41 4.58 -14.58
CA GLU A 68 -14.29 3.69 -15.34
C GLU A 68 -13.85 3.68 -16.81
N ASN A 69 -14.14 2.58 -17.52
CA ASN A 69 -13.84 2.41 -18.95
C ASN A 69 -14.86 3.12 -19.84
#